data_AF-A0A920DVK5-F1
#
_entry.id   AF-A0A920DVK5-F1
#
_cell.length_a   1.000
_cell.length_b   1.000
_cell.length_c   1.000
_cell.angle_alpha   90.00
_cell.angle_beta   90.00
_cell.angle_gamma   90.00
#
_symmetry.space_group_name_H-M   'P 1'
#
loop_
_entity.id
_entity.type
_entity.pdbx_description
1 polymer ?
#
loop_
_entity_poly.entity_id
_entity_poly.type
_entity_poly.pdbx_seq_one_letter_code
_entity_poly.pdbx_strand_id
1 'polypeptide(L)'
;MLLSDNFTGNADGSQLGQCANDGVPTGFTQPNTQIRITQGGNPDIQPEESEGINFGVIIKPIEGLSIYADYYEVEITNTISSIGAQLILNGCYQKIIKDIVL
;
A
#
# COMPACT_ATOMS: atom_id res chain seq x y z
N MET A 1 19.80 -9.40 25.82
CA MET A 1 18.62 -8.52 25.85
C MET A 1 19.14 -7.11 25.93
N LEU A 2 19.07 -6.33 24.84
CA LEU A 2 18.88 -4.88 24.75
C LEU A 2 18.81 -4.56 23.24
N LEU A 3 17.66 -4.90 22.63
CA LEU A 3 17.28 -4.56 21.26
C LEU A 3 16.12 -3.55 21.38
N SER A 4 16.36 -2.30 21.80
CA SER A 4 15.32 -1.24 21.72
C SER A 4 15.71 0.15 22.20
N ASP A 5 16.83 0.35 22.90
CA ASP A 5 16.92 1.56 23.74
C ASP A 5 17.04 2.90 23.00
N ASN A 6 16.98 2.94 21.67
CA ASN A 6 17.07 4.20 20.95
C ASN A 6 16.41 4.26 19.56
N PHE A 7 15.43 3.40 19.30
CA PHE A 7 14.47 3.57 18.21
C PHE A 7 13.10 3.19 18.77
N THR A 8 12.17 4.14 18.90
CA THR A 8 10.80 3.86 19.37
C THR A 8 9.92 3.19 18.31
N GLY A 9 10.48 2.88 17.14
CA GLY A 9 9.87 2.02 16.12
C GLY A 9 10.47 0.61 16.19
N ASN A 10 9.70 -0.41 15.81
CA ASN A 10 10.09 -1.82 15.75
C ASN A 10 11.23 -2.07 14.75
N ALA A 11 12.44 -1.59 15.06
CA ALA A 11 13.63 -1.79 14.26
C ALA A 11 14.27 -3.13 14.60
N ASP A 12 14.49 -3.98 13.60
CA ASP A 12 15.28 -5.21 13.76
C ASP A 12 16.79 -4.91 13.79
N GLY A 13 17.61 -5.93 14.05
CA GLY A 13 19.07 -5.79 14.09
C GLY A 13 19.72 -5.40 12.75
N SER A 14 19.06 -5.67 11.62
CA SER A 14 19.52 -5.28 10.28
C SER A 14 19.31 -3.77 10.05
N GLN A 15 18.13 -3.28 10.45
CA GLN A 15 17.76 -1.87 10.37
C GLN A 15 18.69 -1.00 11.22
N LEU A 16 19.00 -1.44 12.45
CA LEU A 16 19.92 -0.73 13.35
C LEU A 16 21.33 -0.63 12.74
N GLY A 17 21.83 -1.69 12.13
CA GLY A 17 23.14 -1.70 11.47
C GLY A 17 23.20 -0.76 10.26
N GLN A 18 22.13 -0.69 9.47
CA GLN A 18 22.09 0.20 8.29
C GLN A 18 21.93 1.67 8.67
N CYS A 19 21.07 1.98 9.65
CA CYS A 19 20.98 3.34 10.18
C CYS A 19 22.32 3.83 10.76
N ALA A 20 23.08 2.96 11.44
CA ALA A 20 24.40 3.31 11.96
C ALA A 20 25.42 3.56 10.82
N ASN A 21 25.40 2.76 9.75
CA ASN A 21 26.26 2.97 8.57
C ASN A 21 25.95 4.30 7.86
N ASP A 22 24.69 4.72 7.88
CA ASP A 22 24.24 6.00 7.33
C ASP A 22 24.49 7.19 8.28
N GLY A 23 25.14 6.95 9.44
CA GLY A 23 25.55 7.98 10.37
C GLY A 23 24.47 8.48 11.32
N VAL A 24 23.36 7.75 11.47
CA VAL A 24 22.30 8.09 12.44
C VAL A 24 22.86 7.90 13.86
N PRO A 25 22.85 8.95 14.71
CA PRO A 25 23.36 8.86 16.08
C PRO A 25 22.60 7.85 16.93
N THR A 26 23.29 7.22 17.88
CA THR A 26 22.65 6.43 18.92
C THR A 26 21.72 7.33 19.73
N GLY A 27 20.43 7.02 19.71
CA GLY A 27 19.40 7.80 20.41
C GLY A 27 18.70 8.87 19.68
N PHE A 28 18.79 8.78 18.37
CA PHE A 28 17.84 9.40 17.51
C PHE A 28 16.39 8.94 17.79
N THR A 29 15.59 9.84 18.33
CA THR A 29 14.13 9.69 18.39
C THR A 29 13.51 10.53 17.28
N GLN A 30 12.72 9.90 16.42
CA GLN A 30 12.03 10.60 15.34
C GLN A 30 10.98 11.56 15.94
N PRO A 31 11.05 12.88 15.68
CA PRO A 31 10.21 13.86 16.36
C PRO A 31 8.77 13.95 15.82
N ASN A 32 8.51 13.38 14.63
CA ASN A 32 7.24 13.47 13.92
C ASN A 32 6.86 12.14 13.26
N THR A 33 5.58 11.82 13.24
CA THR A 33 5.07 10.59 12.60
C THR A 33 4.84 10.74 11.10
N GLN A 34 4.77 11.99 10.61
CA GLN A 34 4.65 12.30 9.19
C GLN A 34 5.93 12.98 8.70
N ILE A 35 6.64 12.30 7.82
CA ILE A 35 7.81 12.84 7.12
C ILE A 35 7.36 13.32 5.76
N ARG A 36 7.79 14.53 5.37
CA ARG A 36 7.55 15.03 4.02
C ARG A 36 8.29 14.13 3.04
N ILE A 37 7.55 13.61 2.07
CA ILE A 37 8.10 12.87 0.93
C ILE A 37 7.97 13.70 -0.34
N THR A 38 8.89 13.49 -1.27
CA THR A 38 8.76 13.95 -2.65
C THR A 38 8.12 12.82 -3.45
N GLN A 39 7.00 13.10 -4.12
CA GLN A 39 6.37 12.17 -5.05
C GLN A 39 6.54 12.68 -6.47
N GLY A 40 6.80 11.76 -7.40
CA GLY A 40 6.87 12.02 -8.83
C GLY A 40 5.75 11.28 -9.57
N GLY A 41 5.55 11.64 -10.85
CA GLY A 41 4.71 10.88 -11.76
C GLY A 41 5.56 9.94 -12.62
N ASN A 42 4.96 8.85 -13.08
CA ASN A 42 5.56 7.95 -14.05
C ASN A 42 4.95 8.25 -15.44
N PRO A 43 5.74 8.64 -16.45
CA PRO A 43 5.23 8.94 -17.80
C PRO A 43 4.79 7.71 -18.58
N ASP A 44 5.17 6.51 -18.15
CA ASP A 44 4.88 5.24 -18.81
C ASP A 44 3.55 4.62 -18.31
N ILE A 45 2.83 5.29 -17.40
CA ILE A 45 1.54 4.82 -16.90
C ILE A 45 0.56 4.64 -18.07
N GLN A 46 -0.11 3.49 -18.06
CA GLN A 46 -1.26 3.25 -18.92
C GLN A 46 -2.54 3.63 -18.17
N PRO A 47 -3.63 3.97 -18.88
CA PRO A 47 -4.91 4.22 -18.24
C PRO A 47 -5.39 3.03 -17.40
N GLU A 48 -6.00 3.32 -16.25
CA GLU A 48 -6.77 2.34 -15.50
C GLU A 48 -8.03 1.97 -16.29
N GLU A 49 -8.32 0.68 -16.41
CA GLU A 49 -9.47 0.15 -17.15
C GLU A 49 -10.40 -0.60 -16.20
N SER A 50 -11.70 -0.56 -16.49
CA SER A 50 -12.70 -1.31 -15.74
C SER A 50 -13.73 -1.93 -16.67
N GLU A 51 -13.92 -3.22 -16.52
CA GLU A 51 -14.93 -4.00 -17.21
C GLU A 51 -15.99 -4.47 -16.22
N GLY A 52 -17.25 -4.42 -16.63
CA GLY A 52 -18.38 -4.75 -15.77
C GLY A 52 -19.41 -5.60 -16.49
N ILE A 53 -19.84 -6.68 -15.86
CA ILE A 53 -20.97 -7.50 -16.28
C ILE A 53 -22.10 -7.28 -15.29
N ASN A 54 -23.31 -7.02 -15.80
CA ASN A 54 -24.51 -6.89 -14.97
C ASN A 54 -25.65 -7.69 -15.60
N PHE A 55 -26.26 -8.57 -14.80
CA PHE A 55 -27.36 -9.42 -15.19
C PHE A 55 -28.45 -9.38 -14.11
N GLY A 56 -29.65 -8.95 -14.49
CA GLY A 56 -30.78 -8.85 -13.57
C GLY A 56 -32.00 -9.61 -14.10
N VAL A 57 -32.75 -10.21 -13.17
CA VAL A 57 -34.03 -10.87 -13.44
C VAL A 57 -35.08 -10.32 -12.49
N ILE A 58 -36.25 -10.00 -13.06
CA ILE A 58 -37.43 -9.56 -12.31
C ILE A 58 -38.57 -10.50 -12.64
N ILE A 59 -39.15 -11.13 -11.61
CA ILE A 59 -40.33 -11.99 -11.77
C ILE A 59 -41.46 -11.54 -10.85
N LYS A 60 -42.68 -11.64 -11.36
CA LYS A 60 -43.91 -11.32 -10.63
C LYS A 60 -44.83 -12.54 -10.66
N PRO A 61 -44.64 -13.49 -9.73
CA PRO A 61 -45.35 -14.77 -9.77
C PRO A 61 -46.84 -14.64 -9.43
N ILE A 62 -47.23 -13.67 -8.60
CA ILE A 62 -48.61 -13.36 -8.22
C ILE A 62 -48.79 -11.85 -8.07
N GLU A 63 -50.04 -11.40 -8.15
CA GLU A 63 -50.38 -10.00 -7.90
C GLU A 63 -49.98 -9.58 -6.47
N GLY A 64 -49.24 -8.49 -6.34
CA GLY A 64 -48.69 -8.02 -5.07
C GLY A 64 -47.32 -8.58 -4.68
N LEU A 65 -46.75 -9.55 -5.41
CA LEU A 65 -45.40 -10.07 -5.15
C LEU A 65 -44.44 -9.81 -6.33
N SER A 66 -43.29 -9.19 -6.06
CA SER A 66 -42.20 -9.01 -7.01
C SER A 66 -40.90 -9.54 -6.41
N ILE A 67 -40.15 -10.31 -7.20
CA ILE A 67 -38.86 -10.89 -6.83
C ILE A 67 -37.82 -10.37 -7.83
N TYR A 68 -36.68 -9.95 -7.30
CA TYR A 68 -35.56 -9.39 -8.04
C TYR A 68 -34.32 -10.22 -7.72
N ALA A 69 -33.53 -10.53 -8.73
CA ALA A 69 -32.24 -11.18 -8.58
C ALA A 69 -31.24 -10.51 -9.52
N ASP A 70 -30.18 -9.96 -8.95
CA ASP A 70 -29.16 -9.23 -9.68
C ASP A 70 -27.79 -9.89 -9.43
N TYR A 71 -27.06 -10.12 -10.51
CA TYR A 71 -25.67 -10.53 -10.53
C TYR A 71 -24.86 -9.42 -11.18
N TYR A 72 -23.78 -9.03 -10.54
CA TYR A 72 -22.82 -8.11 -11.15
C TYR A 72 -21.41 -8.56 -10.83
N GLU A 73 -20.51 -8.28 -11.76
CA GLU A 73 -19.08 -8.54 -11.67
C GLU A 73 -18.36 -7.30 -12.20
N VAL A 74 -17.31 -6.88 -11.50
CA VAL A 74 -16.49 -5.74 -11.88
C VAL A 74 -15.04 -6.18 -11.79
N GLU A 75 -14.34 -6.09 -12.91
CA GLU A 75 -12.90 -6.27 -12.99
C GLU A 75 -12.25 -4.89 -13.22
N ILE A 76 -11.17 -4.64 -12.48
CA ILE A 76 -10.37 -3.41 -12.61
C ILE A 76 -8.94 -3.85 -12.95
N THR A 77 -8.40 -3.31 -14.02
CA THR A 77 -7.04 -3.59 -14.50
C THR A 77 -6.24 -2.30 -14.59
N ASN A 78 -4.91 -2.44 -14.58
CA ASN A 78 -3.97 -1.31 -14.63
C ASN A 78 -4.20 -0.27 -13.52
N THR A 79 -4.54 -0.72 -12.32
CA THR A 79 -4.77 0.17 -11.18
C THR A 79 -3.55 1.05 -10.91
N ILE A 80 -3.79 2.36 -10.87
CA ILE A 80 -2.72 3.33 -10.59
C ILE A 80 -2.69 3.58 -9.08
N SER A 81 -1.53 3.34 -8.46
CA SER A 81 -1.31 3.58 -7.03
C SER A 81 0.00 4.32 -6.77
N SER A 82 0.19 4.76 -5.53
CA SER A 82 1.42 5.43 -5.08
C SER A 82 2.18 4.55 -4.09
N ILE A 83 3.50 4.67 -4.11
CA ILE A 83 4.37 3.95 -3.17
C ILE A 83 4.42 4.73 -1.85
N GLY A 84 3.97 4.09 -0.77
CA GLY A 84 4.00 4.70 0.56
C GLY A 84 5.42 4.90 1.11
N ALA A 85 5.63 5.99 1.85
CA ALA A 85 6.92 6.34 2.47
C ALA A 85 7.55 5.20 3.27
N GLN A 86 6.73 4.48 4.04
CA GLN A 86 7.19 3.36 4.87
C GLN A 86 7.75 2.21 4.02
N LEU A 87 7.16 1.95 2.85
CA LEU A 87 7.62 0.90 1.95
C LEU A 87 9.00 1.23 1.37
N ILE A 88 9.21 2.49 1.01
CA ILE A 88 10.51 3.01 0.54
C ILE A 88 11.57 2.85 1.64
N LEU A 89 11.26 3.31 2.86
CA LEU A 89 12.18 3.21 4.00
C LEU A 89 12.52 1.76 4.34
N ASN A 90 11.56 0.85 4.27
CA ASN A 90 11.79 -0.58 4.47
C ASN A 90 12.69 -1.16 3.37
N GLY A 91 12.52 -0.73 2.11
CA GLY A 91 13.43 -1.08 1.02
C GLY A 91 14.87 -0.66 1.30
N CYS A 92 15.07 0.58 1.77
CA CYS A 92 16.40 1.10 2.10
C CYS A 92 17.04 0.41 3.30
N TYR A 93 16.31 0.25 4.41
CA TYR A 93 16.91 -0.09 5.71
C TYR A 93 16.63 -1.52 6.19
N GLN A 94 15.53 -2.14 5.76
CA GLN A 94 15.21 -3.53 6.10
C GLN A 94 15.62 -4.52 4.98
N LYS A 95 15.92 -4.05 3.76
CA LYS A 95 16.27 -4.87 2.59
C LYS A 95 15.28 -6.02 2.30
N ILE A 96 14.02 -5.84 2.71
CA ILE A 96 12.95 -6.83 2.52
C ILE A 96 12.30 -6.74 1.14
N ILE A 97 12.70 -5.77 0.30
CA ILE A 97 12.13 -5.54 -1.03
C ILE A 97 13.26 -5.47 -2.04
N LYS A 98 13.25 -6.39 -3.03
CA LYS A 98 14.22 -6.40 -4.14
C LYS A 98 13.73 -5.68 -5.40
N ASP A 99 12.42 -5.46 -5.53
CA ASP A 99 11.83 -4.85 -6.73
C ASP A 99 10.83 -3.76 -6.33
N ILE A 100 11.30 -2.52 -6.22
CA ILE A 100 10.47 -1.33 -6.39
C ILE A 100 10.58 -0.96 -7.86
N VAL A 101 9.53 -1.23 -8.62
CA VAL A 101 9.36 -0.64 -9.95
C VAL A 101 8.65 0.69 -9.71
N LEU A 102 9.33 1.79 -10.04
CA LEU A 102 8.76 3.15 -10.09
C LEU A 102 8.10 3.37 -11.45
#